data_AF-A0A9R0RZ64-F1
#
_entry.id   AF-A0A9R0RZ64-F1
#
_cell.length_a   1.000
_cell.length_b   1.000
_cell.length_c   1.000
_cell.angle_alpha   90.00
_cell.angle_beta   90.00
_cell.angle_gamma   90.00
#
_symmetry.space_group_name_H-M   'P 1'
#
loop_
_entity.id
_entity.type
_entity.pdbx_description
1 polymer ?
#
loop_
_entity_poly.entity_id
_entity_poly.type
_entity_poly.pdbx_seq_one_letter_code
_entity_poly.pdbx_strand_id
1 'polypeptide(L)'
;MLAWKAFQHVASYDSAVSEWLWKQSSGGDIFPPSFTVPLSMKSTLRYGENPHQKAAFYGDRSLSLVNAGGIATSFQHHGKEMSYNNYLDADAAWNCVSEFENPTCVVVKHTNPCGVASRQDVLEAYRLAVKADPVSAFGGIVAFNTTIDEDLAKEIREFRSPTDGETRMFYEIVVAPGYTEKGLEVLKGKSKTLRILEAKRSGKNMLSLRQVSGGWLAQESDDLTPEDITFTTGSERAPTDSELSDAKFAWLCVKHVKSNAIVIAKDNCMLGMGSGQPNRVDSLRIAFRKAGEAAKGAALASDAFFPFVCRNKTGAGDSESN
;
A
#
# COMPACT_ATOMS: atom_id res chain seq x y z
N MET A 1 38.05 14.67 0.98
CA MET A 1 36.76 14.52 0.27
C MET A 1 36.86 13.67 -1.00
N LEU A 2 37.83 13.90 -1.90
CA LEU A 2 37.97 13.09 -3.13
C LEU A 2 38.30 11.61 -2.87
N ALA A 3 39.21 11.32 -1.94
CA ALA A 3 39.55 9.93 -1.57
C ALA A 3 38.31 9.14 -1.12
N TRP A 4 37.48 9.71 -0.23
CA TRP A 4 36.23 9.08 0.21
C TRP A 4 35.27 8.80 -0.95
N LYS A 5 35.10 9.75 -1.89
CA LYS A 5 34.28 9.55 -3.08
C LYS A 5 34.82 8.43 -3.97
N ALA A 6 36.14 8.35 -4.14
CA ALA A 6 36.77 7.28 -4.92
C ALA A 6 36.52 5.90 -4.29
N PHE A 7 36.72 5.76 -2.98
CA PHE A 7 36.44 4.49 -2.28
C PHE A 7 34.95 4.13 -2.28
N GLN A 8 34.04 5.09 -2.18
CA GLN A 8 32.60 4.84 -2.32
C GLN A 8 32.21 4.37 -3.74
N HIS A 9 32.86 4.93 -4.76
CA HIS A 9 32.67 4.49 -6.13
C HIS A 9 33.14 3.05 -6.34
N VAL A 10 34.33 2.70 -5.83
CA VAL A 10 34.86 1.32 -5.85
C VAL A 10 33.93 0.36 -5.10
N ALA A 11 33.51 0.70 -3.88
CA ALA A 11 32.61 -0.14 -3.10
C ALA A 11 31.25 -0.39 -3.80
N SER A 12 30.70 0.63 -4.47
CA SER A 12 29.47 0.49 -5.26
C SER A 12 29.69 -0.39 -6.49
N TYR A 13 30.83 -0.24 -7.17
CA TYR A 13 31.20 -1.06 -8.33
C TYR A 13 31.38 -2.53 -7.94
N ASP A 14 32.17 -2.81 -6.90
CA ASP A 14 32.40 -4.17 -6.42
C ASP A 14 31.11 -4.85 -5.94
N SER A 15 30.19 -4.08 -5.35
CA SER A 15 28.85 -4.58 -4.98
C SER A 15 28.07 -5.05 -6.22
N ALA A 16 28.06 -4.25 -7.29
CA ALA A 16 27.38 -4.62 -8.54
C ALA A 16 28.03 -5.83 -9.22
N VAL A 17 29.37 -5.91 -9.24
CA VAL A 17 30.12 -7.06 -9.77
C VAL A 17 29.80 -8.32 -8.96
N SER A 18 29.82 -8.22 -7.63
CA SER A 18 29.50 -9.35 -6.73
C SER A 18 28.08 -9.85 -6.92
N GLU A 19 27.10 -8.95 -7.03
CA GLU A 19 25.70 -9.31 -7.28
C GLU A 19 25.55 -10.03 -8.63
N TRP A 20 26.20 -9.52 -9.68
CA TRP A 20 26.15 -10.15 -11.01
C TRP A 20 26.78 -11.53 -11.01
N LEU A 21 27.99 -11.68 -10.45
CA LEU A 21 28.69 -12.97 -10.37
C LEU A 21 27.89 -14.01 -9.59
N TRP A 22 27.25 -13.62 -8.48
CA TRP A 22 26.40 -14.52 -7.71
C TRP A 22 25.22 -15.05 -8.55
N LYS A 23 24.53 -14.17 -9.28
CA LYS A 23 23.43 -14.55 -10.18
C LYS A 23 23.86 -15.48 -11.32
N GLN A 24 25.12 -15.43 -11.76
CA GLN A 24 25.63 -16.33 -12.81
C GLN A 24 26.05 -17.71 -12.28
N SER A 25 26.22 -17.87 -10.97
CA SER A 25 26.69 -19.13 -10.40
C SER A 25 25.61 -20.21 -10.47
N SER A 26 26.01 -21.46 -10.74
CA SER A 26 25.12 -22.61 -10.95
C SER A 26 24.28 -23.03 -9.72
N GLY A 27 24.37 -22.28 -8.64
CA GLY A 27 23.61 -22.44 -7.40
C GLY A 27 23.26 -21.10 -6.76
N GLY A 28 23.07 -20.05 -7.57
CA GLY A 28 22.69 -18.71 -7.12
C GLY A 28 21.34 -18.73 -6.40
N ASP A 29 21.38 -18.99 -5.10
CA ASP A 29 20.25 -18.82 -4.19
C ASP A 29 19.85 -17.34 -4.16
N ILE A 30 18.57 -17.05 -3.92
CA ILE A 30 18.10 -15.68 -3.66
C ILE A 30 18.82 -15.05 -2.45
N PHE A 31 19.37 -15.86 -1.55
CA PHE A 31 20.14 -15.41 -0.39
C PHE A 31 21.64 -15.72 -0.54
N PRO A 32 22.47 -14.75 -0.97
CA PRO A 32 23.91 -14.95 -1.01
C PRO A 32 24.51 -15.04 0.40
N PRO A 33 25.61 -15.80 0.58
CA PRO A 33 26.30 -15.91 1.88
C PRO A 33 26.93 -14.59 2.34
N SER A 34 27.08 -13.61 1.44
CA SER A 34 27.51 -12.24 1.74
C SER A 34 26.73 -11.27 0.88
N PHE A 35 26.25 -10.19 1.50
CA PHE A 35 25.30 -9.28 0.89
C PHE A 35 25.73 -7.83 1.11
N THR A 36 25.79 -7.04 0.04
CA THR A 36 26.16 -5.62 0.08
C THR A 36 25.04 -4.76 -0.49
N VAL A 37 24.75 -3.64 0.18
CA VAL A 37 23.69 -2.70 -0.22
C VAL A 37 24.33 -1.36 -0.57
N PRO A 38 24.57 -1.07 -1.86
CA PRO A 38 25.18 0.19 -2.27
C PRO A 38 24.14 1.31 -2.25
N LEU A 39 24.12 2.11 -1.17
CA LEU A 39 23.19 3.22 -0.98
C LEU A 39 23.80 4.57 -1.39
N SER A 40 22.99 5.43 -2.01
CA SER A 40 23.36 6.82 -2.31
C SER A 40 22.31 7.77 -1.75
N MET A 41 22.72 8.73 -0.92
CA MET A 41 21.81 9.73 -0.36
C MET A 41 21.20 10.57 -1.49
N LYS A 42 19.87 10.62 -1.55
CA LYS A 42 19.11 11.45 -2.48
C LYS A 42 18.79 12.81 -1.87
N SER A 43 18.40 12.84 -0.60
CA SER A 43 18.13 14.08 0.13
C SER A 43 18.22 13.88 1.64
N THR A 44 18.53 14.94 2.36
CA THR A 44 18.24 15.01 3.81
C THR A 44 16.74 15.21 4.01
N LEU A 45 16.19 14.69 5.10
CA LEU A 45 14.80 14.90 5.48
C LEU A 45 14.73 15.84 6.68
N ARG A 46 13.61 16.55 6.81
CA ARG A 46 13.40 17.50 7.91
C ARG A 46 13.56 16.85 9.30
N TYR A 47 13.03 15.64 9.44
CA TYR A 47 13.15 14.77 10.61
C TYR A 47 12.76 13.33 10.20
N GLY A 48 12.97 12.37 11.10
CA GLY A 48 12.58 10.96 10.95
C GLY A 48 11.09 10.72 11.19
N GLU A 49 10.72 9.61 11.83
CA GLU A 49 9.32 9.38 12.18
C GLU A 49 8.79 10.46 13.14
N ASN A 50 9.65 10.91 14.05
CA ASN A 50 9.34 11.93 15.04
C ASN A 50 10.26 13.16 14.91
N PRO A 51 9.80 14.38 15.28
CA PRO A 51 10.54 15.63 15.06
C PRO A 51 11.95 15.72 15.65
N HIS A 52 12.24 14.96 16.71
CA HIS A 52 13.55 14.95 17.37
C HIS A 52 14.58 14.06 16.66
N GLN A 53 14.16 13.21 15.72
CA GLN A 53 15.03 12.29 14.99
C GLN A 53 15.51 12.96 13.70
N LYS A 54 16.81 12.89 13.40
CA LYS A 54 17.34 13.28 12.08
C LYS A 54 17.14 12.14 11.09
N ALA A 55 16.90 12.46 9.81
CA ALA A 55 16.76 11.45 8.78
C ALA A 55 17.27 11.92 7.42
N ALA A 56 17.52 10.95 6.54
CA ALA A 56 17.87 11.15 5.15
C ALA A 56 17.25 10.03 4.32
N PHE A 57 16.97 10.32 3.05
CA PHE A 57 16.46 9.35 2.08
C PHE A 57 17.60 8.90 1.17
N TYR A 58 17.75 7.58 1.03
CA TYR A 58 18.77 6.94 0.21
C TYR A 58 18.10 6.16 -0.92
N GLY A 59 18.70 6.22 -2.11
CA GLY A 59 18.37 5.32 -3.21
C GLY A 59 19.31 4.11 -3.21
N ASP A 60 18.75 2.95 -3.53
CA ASP A 60 19.49 1.72 -3.74
C ASP A 60 20.10 1.68 -5.16
N ARG A 61 21.36 1.29 -5.27
CA ARG A 61 22.12 1.20 -6.52
C ARG A 61 22.48 -0.24 -6.91
N SER A 62 21.96 -1.24 -6.20
CA SER A 62 22.09 -2.65 -6.58
C SER A 62 21.49 -2.87 -7.96
N LEU A 63 22.02 -3.84 -8.70
CA LEU A 63 21.53 -4.18 -10.04
C LEU A 63 20.08 -4.69 -9.98
N SER A 64 19.68 -5.34 -8.89
CA SER A 64 18.30 -5.78 -8.66
C SER A 64 17.33 -4.63 -8.51
N LEU A 65 17.73 -3.51 -7.89
CA LEU A 65 16.80 -2.41 -7.57
C LEU A 65 16.93 -1.20 -8.49
N VAL A 66 18.06 -1.05 -9.20
CA VAL A 66 18.22 0.05 -10.16
C VAL A 66 17.16 -0.09 -11.27
N ASN A 67 16.35 0.97 -11.44
CA ASN A 67 15.21 1.00 -12.37
C ASN A 67 14.07 0.00 -12.07
N ALA A 68 14.05 -0.62 -10.89
CA ALA A 68 13.01 -1.60 -10.54
C ALA A 68 11.63 -0.95 -10.36
N GLY A 69 11.53 0.37 -10.22
CA GLY A 69 10.28 1.09 -9.95
C GLY A 69 10.14 1.48 -8.47
N GLY A 70 8.90 1.67 -8.02
CA GLY A 70 8.55 2.01 -6.64
C GLY A 70 8.73 3.49 -6.28
N ILE A 71 8.28 3.85 -5.08
CA ILE A 71 8.32 5.23 -4.58
C ILE A 71 9.73 5.80 -4.52
N ALA A 72 10.72 4.95 -4.25
CA ALA A 72 12.10 5.40 -4.17
C ALA A 72 12.64 5.98 -5.49
N THR A 73 12.04 5.62 -6.63
CA THR A 73 12.38 6.14 -7.96
C THR A 73 11.29 7.03 -8.57
N SER A 74 10.28 7.40 -7.77
CA SER A 74 9.20 8.28 -8.21
C SER A 74 9.68 9.69 -8.60
N PHE A 75 8.93 10.32 -9.50
CA PHE A 75 9.12 11.70 -9.90
C PHE A 75 8.09 12.60 -9.23
N GLN A 76 8.55 13.64 -8.53
CA GLN A 76 7.67 14.59 -7.85
C GLN A 76 7.39 15.80 -8.77
N HIS A 77 6.17 15.87 -9.32
CA HIS A 77 5.72 16.94 -10.22
C HIS A 77 5.42 18.28 -9.52
N HIS A 78 5.11 18.24 -8.23
CA HIS A 78 4.67 19.41 -7.45
C HIS A 78 4.79 19.19 -5.94
N GLY A 79 4.65 20.27 -5.17
CA GLY A 79 4.47 20.23 -3.72
C GLY A 79 5.74 20.44 -2.91
N LYS A 80 5.60 20.30 -1.58
CA LYS A 80 6.72 20.41 -0.64
C LYS A 80 7.62 19.18 -0.69
N GLU A 81 8.82 19.27 -0.14
CA GLU A 81 9.69 18.11 0.09
C GLU A 81 8.97 17.00 0.88
N MET A 82 9.23 15.74 0.52
CA MET A 82 8.73 14.55 1.22
C MET A 82 9.29 14.46 2.65
N SER A 83 8.45 14.13 3.62
CA SER A 83 8.89 13.73 4.97
C SER A 83 9.19 12.23 5.05
N TYR A 84 9.77 11.76 6.16
CA TYR A 84 10.01 10.33 6.40
C TYR A 84 8.71 9.51 6.32
N ASN A 85 7.67 9.95 7.03
CA ASN A 85 6.36 9.27 7.02
C ASN A 85 5.66 9.38 5.65
N ASN A 86 5.91 10.45 4.88
CA ASN A 86 5.40 10.53 3.51
C ASN A 86 5.97 9.45 2.60
N TYR A 87 7.25 9.10 2.73
CA TYR A 87 7.83 7.99 1.97
C TYR A 87 7.19 6.65 2.38
N LEU A 88 7.04 6.40 3.69
CA LEU A 88 6.42 5.16 4.18
C LEU A 88 4.97 5.00 3.73
N ASP A 89 4.16 6.05 3.89
CA ASP A 89 2.73 5.99 3.54
C ASP A 89 2.56 5.94 2.01
N ALA A 90 3.40 6.64 1.23
CA ALA A 90 3.33 6.60 -0.23
C ALA A 90 3.69 5.20 -0.75
N ASP A 91 4.69 4.56 -0.14
CA ASP A 91 5.13 3.22 -0.51
C ASP A 91 4.03 2.19 -0.21
N ALA A 92 3.42 2.28 0.98
CA ALA A 92 2.26 1.46 1.33
C ALA A 92 1.08 1.66 0.37
N ALA A 93 0.76 2.91 0.01
CA ALA A 93 -0.34 3.21 -0.91
C ALA A 93 -0.06 2.69 -2.33
N TRP A 94 1.17 2.88 -2.81
CA TRP A 94 1.58 2.45 -4.14
C TRP A 94 1.65 0.93 -4.28
N ASN A 95 2.20 0.24 -3.28
CA ASN A 95 2.26 -1.22 -3.28
C ASN A 95 0.86 -1.83 -3.22
N CYS A 96 -0.04 -1.26 -2.40
CA CYS A 96 -1.42 -1.73 -2.31
C CYS A 96 -2.20 -1.52 -3.61
N VAL A 97 -2.16 -0.32 -4.21
CA VAL A 97 -2.90 -0.06 -5.46
C VAL A 97 -2.37 -0.88 -6.64
N SER A 98 -1.09 -1.26 -6.59
CA SER A 98 -0.44 -2.08 -7.61
C SER A 98 -0.87 -3.56 -7.59
N GLU A 99 -1.63 -4.02 -6.60
CA GLU A 99 -2.19 -5.39 -6.58
C GLU A 99 -3.33 -5.59 -7.58
N PHE A 100 -3.97 -4.50 -7.99
CA PHE A 100 -5.22 -4.54 -8.73
C PHE A 100 -5.00 -4.25 -10.22
N GLU A 101 -5.66 -5.03 -11.06
CA GLU A 101 -5.64 -4.84 -12.52
C GLU A 101 -6.78 -3.91 -12.99
N ASN A 102 -7.94 -3.96 -12.34
CA ASN A 102 -9.05 -3.04 -12.61
C ASN A 102 -8.73 -1.61 -12.11
N PRO A 103 -9.30 -0.55 -12.69
CA PRO A 103 -9.15 0.81 -12.16
C PRO A 103 -9.49 0.88 -10.67
N THR A 104 -8.51 1.29 -9.87
CA THR A 104 -8.55 1.17 -8.41
C THR A 104 -8.03 2.44 -7.75
N CYS A 105 -8.71 2.85 -6.67
CA CYS A 105 -8.25 3.87 -5.76
C CYS A 105 -7.94 3.26 -4.39
N VAL A 106 -6.79 3.61 -3.84
CA VAL A 106 -6.39 3.28 -2.46
C VAL A 106 -6.14 4.56 -1.69
N VAL A 107 -6.68 4.67 -0.49
CA VAL A 107 -6.38 5.74 0.48
C VAL A 107 -5.66 5.14 1.67
N VAL A 108 -4.47 5.66 2.00
CA VAL A 108 -3.63 5.21 3.12
C VAL A 108 -3.45 6.32 4.14
N LYS A 109 -3.38 5.90 5.41
CA LYS A 109 -2.90 6.74 6.51
C LYS A 109 -2.10 5.89 7.49
N HIS A 110 -0.90 6.32 7.85
CA HIS A 110 -0.01 5.58 8.76
C HIS A 110 0.19 4.12 8.32
N THR A 111 0.57 3.93 7.05
CA THR A 111 0.89 2.66 6.39
C THR A 111 -0.24 1.64 6.29
N ASN A 112 -1.48 2.01 6.65
CA ASN A 112 -2.66 1.16 6.54
C ASN A 112 -3.65 1.73 5.52
N PRO A 113 -4.20 0.90 4.60
CA PRO A 113 -5.23 1.34 3.65
C PRO A 113 -6.55 1.54 4.39
N CYS A 114 -6.97 2.78 4.58
CA CYS A 114 -8.25 3.11 5.21
C CYS A 114 -9.43 3.00 4.25
N GLY A 115 -9.17 2.98 2.94
CA GLY A 115 -10.18 2.72 1.93
C GLY A 115 -9.58 2.20 0.63
N VAL A 116 -10.24 1.21 0.04
CA VAL A 116 -9.84 0.60 -1.24
C VAL A 116 -11.10 0.31 -2.04
N ALA A 117 -11.13 0.67 -3.31
CA ALA A 117 -12.22 0.29 -4.19
C ALA A 117 -11.75 0.15 -5.64
N SER A 118 -12.24 -0.88 -6.32
CA SER A 118 -12.01 -1.13 -7.75
C SER A 118 -13.33 -1.03 -8.53
N ARG A 119 -13.34 -0.28 -9.63
CA ARG A 119 -14.51 -0.09 -10.51
C ARG A 119 -14.06 0.00 -11.96
N GLN A 120 -15.01 -0.04 -12.89
CA GLN A 120 -14.71 0.29 -14.30
C GLN A 120 -14.46 1.79 -14.46
N ASP A 121 -15.19 2.62 -13.71
CA ASP A 121 -14.97 4.06 -13.62
C ASP A 121 -14.10 4.42 -12.40
N VAL A 122 -12.93 5.01 -12.66
CA VAL A 122 -12.00 5.42 -11.61
C VAL A 122 -12.55 6.53 -10.71
N LEU A 123 -13.48 7.38 -11.20
CA LEU A 123 -14.13 8.38 -10.35
C LEU A 123 -15.04 7.71 -9.31
N GLU A 124 -15.78 6.67 -9.72
CA GLU A 124 -16.56 5.85 -8.81
C GLU A 124 -15.67 5.15 -7.77
N ALA A 125 -14.57 4.53 -8.23
CA ALA A 125 -13.58 3.91 -7.34
C ALA A 125 -13.05 4.91 -6.30
N TYR A 126 -12.68 6.11 -6.71
CA TYR A 126 -12.25 7.18 -5.79
C TYR A 126 -13.30 7.49 -4.73
N ARG A 127 -14.54 7.78 -5.15
CA ARG A 127 -15.63 8.16 -4.24
C ARG A 127 -15.91 7.05 -3.22
N LEU A 128 -15.88 5.79 -3.66
CA LEU A 128 -16.12 4.63 -2.80
C LEU A 128 -14.96 4.40 -1.82
N ALA A 129 -13.71 4.49 -2.28
CA ALA A 129 -12.54 4.37 -1.41
C ALA A 129 -12.56 5.42 -0.29
N VAL A 130 -12.93 6.68 -0.60
CA VAL A 130 -13.05 7.72 0.44
C VAL A 130 -14.22 7.46 1.39
N LYS A 131 -15.36 6.96 0.88
CA LYS A 131 -16.55 6.65 1.71
C LYS A 131 -16.32 5.52 2.70
N ALA A 132 -15.34 4.63 2.46
CA ALA A 132 -15.02 3.53 3.37
C ALA A 132 -14.61 4.03 4.77
N ASP A 133 -13.82 5.10 4.84
CA ASP A 133 -13.45 5.76 6.11
C ASP A 133 -13.08 7.24 5.84
N PRO A 134 -14.08 8.13 5.68
CA PRO A 134 -13.84 9.51 5.26
C PRO A 134 -13.06 10.32 6.30
N VAL A 135 -13.20 9.97 7.58
CA VAL A 135 -12.46 10.60 8.69
C VAL A 135 -10.98 10.26 8.60
N SER A 136 -10.64 8.99 8.36
CA SER A 136 -9.24 8.57 8.19
C SER A 136 -8.67 9.00 6.85
N ALA A 137 -9.45 9.09 5.78
CA ALA A 137 -9.01 9.54 4.47
C ALA A 137 -8.49 10.99 4.48
N PHE A 138 -9.01 11.83 5.38
CA PHE A 138 -8.57 13.22 5.50
C PHE A 138 -7.11 13.33 5.97
N GLY A 139 -6.28 14.00 5.18
CA GLY A 139 -4.83 14.10 5.37
C GLY A 139 -4.08 12.83 5.00
N GLY A 140 -4.72 11.88 4.33
CA GLY A 140 -4.08 10.66 3.87
C GLY A 140 -3.30 10.84 2.57
N ILE A 141 -2.86 9.71 2.03
CA ILE A 141 -2.29 9.56 0.70
C ILE A 141 -3.29 8.84 -0.18
N VAL A 142 -3.55 9.38 -1.36
CA VAL A 142 -4.42 8.76 -2.34
C VAL A 142 -3.59 8.25 -3.52
N ALA A 143 -3.79 6.98 -3.87
CA ALA A 143 -3.06 6.27 -4.90
C ALA A 143 -4.02 5.69 -5.95
N PHE A 144 -3.58 5.71 -7.21
CA PHE A 144 -4.32 5.18 -8.36
C PHE A 144 -3.41 4.29 -9.20
N ASN A 145 -3.94 3.20 -9.75
CA ASN A 145 -3.23 2.35 -10.72
C ASN A 145 -3.46 2.78 -12.18
N THR A 146 -4.18 3.89 -12.42
CA THR A 146 -4.42 4.45 -13.75
C THR A 146 -3.89 5.88 -13.86
N THR A 147 -3.68 6.35 -15.09
CA THR A 147 -3.34 7.75 -15.35
C THR A 147 -4.44 8.67 -14.84
N ILE A 148 -4.06 9.77 -14.16
CA ILE A 148 -5.01 10.78 -13.69
C ILE A 148 -5.22 11.83 -14.78
N ASP A 149 -6.47 11.98 -15.21
CA ASP A 149 -6.90 12.97 -16.18
C ASP A 149 -7.51 14.24 -15.53
N GLU A 150 -8.07 15.12 -16.36
CA GLU A 150 -8.67 16.38 -15.90
C GLU A 150 -9.87 16.15 -14.96
N ASP A 151 -10.70 15.16 -15.24
CA ASP A 151 -11.96 14.95 -14.52
C ASP A 151 -11.70 14.29 -13.16
N LEU A 152 -10.84 13.27 -13.11
CA LEU A 152 -10.42 12.69 -11.84
C LEU A 152 -9.63 13.71 -11.00
N ALA A 153 -8.79 14.55 -11.61
CA ALA A 153 -8.10 15.62 -10.90
C ALA A 153 -9.06 16.64 -10.28
N LYS A 154 -10.12 17.05 -10.99
CA LYS A 154 -11.16 17.94 -10.45
C LYS A 154 -11.87 17.27 -9.29
N GLU A 155 -12.27 16.01 -9.45
CA GLU A 155 -12.92 15.23 -8.40
C GLU A 155 -12.05 15.19 -7.13
N ILE A 156 -10.76 14.86 -7.23
CA ILE A 156 -9.85 14.83 -6.07
C ILE A 156 -9.77 16.19 -5.35
N ARG A 157 -9.84 17.30 -6.08
CA ARG A 157 -9.71 18.67 -5.54
C ARG A 157 -11.01 19.23 -4.96
N GLU A 158 -12.15 18.75 -5.44
CA GLU A 158 -13.46 19.32 -5.16
C GLU A 158 -14.35 18.42 -4.29
N PHE A 159 -14.06 17.11 -4.25
CA PHE A 159 -14.83 16.14 -3.49
C PHE A 159 -14.89 16.54 -2.02
N ARG A 160 -16.12 16.54 -1.50
CA ARG A 160 -16.41 16.92 -0.12
C ARG A 160 -16.59 15.67 0.73
N SER A 161 -16.12 15.77 1.96
CA SER A 161 -16.19 14.73 2.96
C SER A 161 -17.63 14.22 3.07
N PRO A 162 -17.87 12.92 2.89
CA PRO A 162 -19.17 12.31 3.13
C PRO A 162 -19.69 12.50 4.56
N THR A 163 -18.81 12.83 5.52
CA THR A 163 -19.17 13.04 6.93
C THR A 163 -19.99 14.30 7.16
N ASP A 164 -19.66 15.40 6.47
CA ASP A 164 -20.29 16.71 6.68
C ASP A 164 -20.87 17.34 5.40
N GLY A 165 -20.50 16.82 4.22
CA GLY A 165 -20.93 17.36 2.92
C GLY A 165 -20.32 18.71 2.55
N GLU A 166 -19.47 19.29 3.40
CA GLU A 166 -19.00 20.67 3.30
C GLU A 166 -17.47 20.76 3.18
N THR A 167 -16.74 19.95 3.94
CA THR A 167 -15.28 20.02 3.99
C THR A 167 -14.68 19.35 2.76
N ARG A 168 -13.88 20.07 1.96
CA ARG A 168 -13.14 19.44 0.84
C ARG A 168 -12.12 18.47 1.39
N MET A 169 -12.00 17.31 0.76
CA MET A 169 -10.96 16.35 1.11
C MET A 169 -9.58 16.98 0.94
N PHE A 170 -8.74 16.75 1.94
CA PHE A 170 -7.34 17.16 1.92
C PHE A 170 -6.47 15.92 1.86
N TYR A 171 -5.49 15.91 0.97
CA TYR A 171 -4.48 14.86 0.86
C TYR A 171 -3.09 15.45 0.99
N GLU A 172 -2.17 14.71 1.58
CA GLU A 172 -0.76 15.09 1.58
C GLU A 172 -0.09 14.75 0.24
N ILE A 173 -0.49 13.63 -0.36
CA ILE A 173 0.10 13.08 -1.58
C ILE A 173 -0.98 12.48 -2.47
N VAL A 174 -0.88 12.74 -3.78
CA VAL A 174 -1.51 11.95 -4.84
C VAL A 174 -0.40 11.19 -5.57
N VAL A 175 -0.53 9.88 -5.74
CA VAL A 175 0.40 9.06 -6.53
C VAL A 175 -0.33 8.28 -7.62
N ALA A 176 0.25 8.24 -8.82
CA ALA A 176 -0.30 7.54 -9.97
C ALA A 176 0.82 7.08 -10.93
N PRO A 177 0.55 6.16 -11.88
CA PRO A 177 1.51 5.80 -12.93
C PRO A 177 1.78 6.93 -13.93
N GLY A 178 0.94 7.97 -13.97
CA GLY A 178 1.09 9.12 -14.86
C GLY A 178 -0.06 10.11 -14.74
N TYR A 179 0.10 11.24 -15.42
CA TYR A 179 -0.88 12.33 -15.43
C TYR A 179 -1.03 12.88 -16.84
N THR A 180 -2.25 13.27 -17.22
CA THR A 180 -2.41 14.16 -18.39
C THR A 180 -1.95 15.57 -18.03
N GLU A 181 -1.58 16.38 -19.03
CA GLU A 181 -1.14 17.76 -18.80
C GLU A 181 -2.20 18.58 -18.03
N LYS A 182 -3.47 18.46 -18.44
CA LYS A 182 -4.60 19.12 -17.77
C LYS A 182 -4.87 18.57 -16.38
N GLY A 183 -4.80 17.25 -16.19
CA GLY A 183 -4.95 16.64 -14.86
C GLY A 183 -3.90 17.15 -13.88
N LEU A 184 -2.65 17.26 -14.34
CA LEU A 184 -1.56 17.82 -13.55
C LEU A 184 -1.78 19.31 -13.23
N GLU A 185 -2.24 20.11 -14.19
CA GLU A 185 -2.56 21.53 -13.98
C GLU A 185 -3.65 21.71 -12.91
N VAL A 186 -4.73 20.94 -13.00
CA VAL A 186 -5.85 20.97 -12.03
C VAL A 186 -5.38 20.57 -10.62
N LEU A 187 -4.62 19.48 -10.50
CA LEU A 187 -4.11 19.02 -9.20
C LEU A 187 -3.15 20.05 -8.57
N LYS A 188 -2.27 20.67 -9.36
CA LYS A 188 -1.40 21.76 -8.90
C LYS A 188 -2.24 22.91 -8.37
N GLY A 189 -3.17 23.41 -9.18
CA GLY A 189 -4.08 24.50 -8.84
C GLY A 189 -3.39 25.61 -8.04
N LYS A 190 -3.99 26.00 -6.90
CA LYS A 190 -3.39 26.96 -5.94
C LYS A 190 -2.62 26.28 -4.80
N SER A 191 -2.58 24.95 -4.77
CA SER A 191 -1.93 24.22 -3.69
C SER A 191 -0.42 24.44 -3.75
N LYS A 192 0.23 24.71 -2.62
CA LYS A 192 1.70 24.72 -2.52
C LYS A 192 2.24 23.53 -1.76
N THR A 193 1.36 22.68 -1.22
CA THR A 193 1.71 21.63 -0.25
C THR A 193 1.48 20.23 -0.79
N LEU A 194 0.49 20.05 -1.66
CA LEU A 194 0.13 18.74 -2.20
C LEU A 194 1.29 18.19 -3.04
N ARG A 195 1.76 17.00 -2.68
CA ARG A 195 2.80 16.31 -3.44
C ARG A 195 2.13 15.46 -4.51
N ILE A 196 2.59 15.59 -5.73
CA ILE A 196 2.06 14.84 -6.88
C ILE A 196 3.19 13.95 -7.37
N LEU A 197 3.06 12.65 -7.18
CA LEU A 197 4.09 11.66 -7.47
C LEU A 197 3.69 10.81 -8.66
N GLU A 198 4.61 10.69 -9.62
CA GLU A 198 4.52 9.68 -10.68
C GLU A 198 5.46 8.52 -10.34
N ALA A 199 4.93 7.32 -10.23
CA ALA A 199 5.68 6.13 -9.84
C ALA A 199 5.47 4.99 -10.84
N LYS A 200 6.47 4.12 -11.00
CA LYS A 200 6.34 2.88 -11.77
C LYS A 200 6.11 1.71 -10.83
N ARG A 201 5.30 0.72 -11.24
CA ARG A 201 5.13 -0.53 -10.48
C ARG A 201 6.49 -1.19 -10.30
N SER A 202 6.75 -1.71 -9.11
CA SER A 202 7.95 -2.48 -8.86
C SER A 202 7.91 -3.82 -9.60
N GLY A 203 9.08 -4.37 -9.95
CA GLY A 203 9.19 -5.77 -10.37
C GLY A 203 8.72 -6.74 -9.27
N LYS A 204 8.42 -7.99 -9.67
CA LYS A 204 8.17 -9.12 -8.77
C LYS A 204 9.48 -9.81 -8.37
N ASN A 205 9.43 -10.68 -7.37
CA ASN A 205 10.53 -11.50 -6.84
C ASN A 205 11.71 -10.66 -6.34
N MET A 206 11.39 -9.57 -5.64
CA MET A 206 12.36 -8.65 -5.08
C MET A 206 12.74 -9.08 -3.66
N LEU A 207 13.97 -8.81 -3.23
CA LEU A 207 14.35 -8.96 -1.83
C LEU A 207 13.88 -7.76 -1.02
N SER A 208 13.17 -8.03 0.08
CA SER A 208 12.83 -7.05 1.10
C SER A 208 13.79 -7.15 2.27
N LEU A 209 14.36 -6.01 2.66
CA LEU A 209 15.31 -5.92 3.76
C LEU A 209 14.68 -5.15 4.92
N ARG A 210 14.72 -5.75 6.11
CA ARG A 210 14.25 -5.12 7.34
C ARG A 210 15.35 -5.06 8.38
N GLN A 211 15.67 -3.86 8.85
CA GLN A 211 16.69 -3.66 9.85
C GLN A 211 16.25 -4.24 11.21
N VAL A 212 17.19 -4.88 11.90
CA VAL A 212 17.10 -5.27 13.31
C VAL A 212 18.36 -4.79 14.03
N SER A 213 18.36 -4.79 15.37
CA SER A 213 19.55 -4.36 16.13
C SER A 213 20.77 -5.23 15.78
N GLY A 214 21.78 -4.61 15.19
CA GLY A 214 23.02 -5.29 14.79
C GLY A 214 22.99 -6.00 13.43
N GLY A 215 21.89 -5.97 12.67
CA GLY A 215 21.80 -6.68 11.39
C GLY A 215 20.55 -6.39 10.55
N TRP A 216 20.29 -7.28 9.59
CA TRP A 216 19.15 -7.19 8.65
C TRP A 216 18.48 -8.56 8.52
N LEU A 217 17.16 -8.55 8.35
CA LEU A 217 16.38 -9.69 7.86
C LEU A 217 16.20 -9.50 6.35
N ALA A 218 16.36 -10.57 5.58
CA ALA A 218 16.07 -10.60 4.15
C ALA A 218 14.98 -11.64 3.88
N GLN A 219 14.01 -11.28 3.03
CA GLN A 219 12.94 -12.17 2.60
C GLN A 219 12.51 -11.81 1.18
N GLU A 220 11.81 -12.72 0.51
CA GLU A 220 11.13 -12.42 -0.75
C GLU A 220 9.99 -11.42 -0.52
N SER A 221 9.69 -10.64 -1.56
CA SER A 221 8.44 -9.89 -1.65
C SER A 221 7.26 -10.85 -1.67
N ASP A 222 6.19 -10.47 -0.96
CA ASP A 222 4.93 -11.18 -1.07
C ASP A 222 4.26 -10.76 -2.38
N ASP A 223 4.41 -11.56 -3.44
CA ASP A 223 3.90 -11.29 -4.79
C ASP A 223 2.74 -12.20 -5.21
N LEU A 224 2.28 -13.05 -4.29
CA LEU A 224 1.19 -13.99 -4.55
C LEU A 224 -0.10 -13.23 -4.86
N THR A 225 -0.80 -13.69 -5.90
CA THR A 225 -2.14 -13.24 -6.24
C THR A 225 -3.18 -14.34 -5.97
N PRO A 226 -4.48 -14.01 -5.94
CA PRO A 226 -5.54 -15.00 -5.79
C PRO A 226 -5.57 -16.08 -6.89
N GLU A 227 -4.89 -15.87 -8.02
CA GLU A 227 -4.80 -16.82 -9.13
C GLU A 227 -3.70 -17.85 -8.90
N ASP A 228 -2.71 -17.52 -8.07
CA ASP A 228 -1.61 -18.42 -7.70
C ASP A 228 -2.01 -19.43 -6.59
N ILE A 229 -3.20 -19.25 -6.01
CA ILE A 229 -3.68 -20.01 -4.84
C ILE A 229 -4.97 -20.75 -5.19
N THR A 230 -5.07 -22.00 -4.75
CA THR A 230 -6.30 -22.77 -4.83
C THR A 230 -7.19 -22.48 -3.61
N PHE A 231 -8.33 -21.84 -3.83
CA PHE A 231 -9.35 -21.64 -2.79
C PHE A 231 -10.13 -22.94 -2.56
N THR A 232 -10.21 -23.37 -1.30
CA THR A 232 -10.99 -24.55 -0.89
C THR A 232 -12.20 -24.13 -0.05
N THR A 233 -13.38 -24.66 -0.37
CA THR A 233 -14.60 -24.43 0.41
C THR A 233 -14.63 -25.36 1.63
N GLY A 234 -14.61 -24.78 2.83
CA GLY A 234 -14.71 -25.52 4.10
C GLY A 234 -16.14 -25.65 4.65
N SER A 235 -17.13 -25.01 4.02
CA SER A 235 -18.55 -25.01 4.39
C SER A 235 -19.39 -25.91 3.49
N GLU A 236 -20.62 -26.24 3.91
CA GLU A 236 -21.58 -26.99 3.08
C GLU A 236 -22.02 -26.21 1.83
N ARG A 237 -22.13 -24.88 1.94
CA ARG A 237 -22.49 -23.98 0.83
C ARG A 237 -21.22 -23.47 0.16
N ALA A 238 -21.13 -23.63 -1.16
CA ALA A 238 -20.10 -22.98 -1.97
C ALA A 238 -20.42 -21.49 -2.18
N PRO A 239 -19.40 -20.60 -2.23
CA PRO A 239 -19.62 -19.21 -2.58
C PRO A 239 -20.10 -19.07 -4.03
N THR A 240 -20.92 -18.07 -4.28
CA THR A 240 -21.21 -17.61 -5.64
C THR A 240 -19.99 -16.92 -6.26
N ASP A 241 -19.98 -16.75 -7.59
CA ASP A 241 -18.87 -16.07 -8.28
C ASP A 241 -18.63 -14.64 -7.76
N SER A 242 -19.71 -13.93 -7.41
CA SER A 242 -19.63 -12.58 -6.84
C SER A 242 -19.00 -12.59 -5.44
N GLU A 243 -19.43 -13.51 -4.57
CA GLU A 243 -18.85 -13.67 -3.23
C GLU A 243 -17.38 -14.10 -3.30
N LEU A 244 -17.02 -14.96 -4.25
CA LEU A 244 -15.64 -15.35 -4.48
C LEU A 244 -14.79 -14.18 -4.99
N SER A 245 -15.32 -13.36 -5.90
CA SER A 245 -14.65 -12.13 -6.35
C SER A 245 -14.38 -11.18 -5.17
N ASP A 246 -15.38 -10.98 -4.31
CA ASP A 246 -15.23 -10.12 -3.12
C ASP A 246 -14.24 -10.71 -2.12
N ALA A 247 -14.19 -12.03 -1.96
CA ALA A 247 -13.21 -12.71 -1.12
C ALA A 247 -11.78 -12.51 -1.66
N LYS A 248 -11.58 -12.64 -2.99
CA LYS A 248 -10.29 -12.37 -3.63
C LYS A 248 -9.85 -10.91 -3.45
N PHE A 249 -10.78 -9.97 -3.62
CA PHE A 249 -10.52 -8.55 -3.40
C PHE A 249 -10.16 -8.26 -1.93
N ALA A 250 -10.91 -8.83 -0.97
CA ALA A 250 -10.62 -8.69 0.46
C ALA A 250 -9.26 -9.31 0.81
N TRP A 251 -8.89 -10.43 0.18
CA TRP A 251 -7.60 -11.10 0.36
C TRP A 251 -6.44 -10.21 -0.10
N LEU A 252 -6.55 -9.58 -1.27
CA LEU A 252 -5.56 -8.61 -1.74
C LEU A 252 -5.46 -7.40 -0.81
N CYS A 253 -6.60 -6.90 -0.29
CA CYS A 253 -6.60 -5.80 0.66
C CYS A 253 -5.90 -6.15 1.98
N VAL A 254 -6.20 -7.33 2.56
CA VAL A 254 -5.74 -7.69 3.91
C VAL A 254 -4.22 -7.88 3.97
N LYS A 255 -3.60 -8.27 2.85
CA LYS A 255 -2.14 -8.33 2.65
C LYS A 255 -1.43 -7.02 2.99
N HIS A 256 -2.10 -5.88 2.75
CA HIS A 256 -1.54 -4.54 2.97
C HIS A 256 -1.94 -3.89 4.30
N VAL A 257 -2.72 -4.59 5.13
CA VAL A 257 -3.14 -4.14 6.45
C VAL A 257 -2.20 -4.74 7.51
N LYS A 258 -1.73 -3.94 8.47
CA LYS A 258 -0.80 -4.45 9.50
C LYS A 258 -1.47 -5.49 10.40
N SER A 259 -0.77 -6.60 10.65
CA SER A 259 -1.27 -7.74 11.44
C SER A 259 -1.52 -7.41 12.92
N ASN A 260 -2.47 -8.06 13.59
CA ASN A 260 -3.48 -8.96 13.01
C ASN A 260 -4.50 -8.17 12.20
N ALA A 261 -4.79 -8.61 10.98
CA ALA A 261 -5.60 -7.87 10.04
C ALA A 261 -6.90 -8.60 9.68
N ILE A 262 -7.99 -7.82 9.63
CA ILE A 262 -9.29 -8.23 9.13
C ILE A 262 -9.76 -7.17 8.14
N VAL A 263 -10.19 -7.60 6.96
CA VAL A 263 -10.84 -6.74 5.96
C VAL A 263 -12.22 -7.31 5.63
N ILE A 264 -13.23 -6.45 5.61
CA ILE A 264 -14.57 -6.74 5.12
C ILE A 264 -14.76 -5.95 3.83
N ALA A 265 -15.16 -6.64 2.76
CA ALA A 265 -15.37 -6.04 1.46
C ALA A 265 -16.60 -6.60 0.76
N LYS A 266 -17.21 -5.77 -0.09
CA LYS A 266 -18.35 -6.15 -0.92
C LYS A 266 -18.33 -5.36 -2.21
N ASP A 267 -18.72 -5.99 -3.31
CA ASP A 267 -18.70 -5.44 -4.65
C ASP A 267 -17.34 -4.77 -4.95
N ASN A 268 -16.21 -5.45 -4.69
CA ASN A 268 -14.85 -4.92 -4.82
C ASN A 268 -14.62 -3.54 -4.14
N CYS A 269 -15.25 -3.31 -2.99
CA CYS A 269 -15.07 -2.12 -2.16
C CYS A 269 -14.83 -2.54 -0.71
N MET A 270 -13.78 -1.99 -0.09
CA MET A 270 -13.55 -2.14 1.34
C MET A 270 -14.66 -1.42 2.10
N LEU A 271 -15.30 -2.13 3.03
CA LEU A 271 -16.34 -1.59 3.92
C LEU A 271 -15.79 -1.30 5.31
N GLY A 272 -14.76 -2.05 5.72
CA GLY A 272 -14.11 -1.85 7.01
C GLY A 272 -12.87 -2.70 7.17
N MET A 273 -11.90 -2.17 7.92
CA MET A 273 -10.72 -2.91 8.32
C MET A 273 -10.46 -2.79 9.82
N GLY A 274 -9.92 -3.84 10.41
CA GLY A 274 -9.30 -3.83 11.73
C GLY A 274 -7.82 -4.16 11.60
N SER A 275 -6.96 -3.24 12.02
CA SER A 275 -5.51 -3.31 11.83
C SER A 275 -4.75 -3.28 13.14
N GLY A 276 -3.59 -3.93 13.16
CA GLY A 276 -2.53 -3.74 14.15
C GLY A 276 -2.86 -4.22 15.57
N GLN A 277 -3.91 -5.01 15.76
CA GLN A 277 -4.26 -5.48 17.10
C GLN A 277 -3.44 -6.72 17.47
N PRO A 278 -2.90 -6.79 18.71
CA PRO A 278 -2.29 -8.01 19.23
C PRO A 278 -3.27 -9.19 19.23
N ASN A 279 -4.57 -8.91 19.39
CA ASN A 279 -5.65 -9.89 19.40
C ASN A 279 -6.53 -9.75 18.15
N ARG A 280 -6.63 -10.82 17.36
CA ARG A 280 -7.43 -10.83 16.12
C ARG A 280 -8.92 -10.63 16.34
N VAL A 281 -9.47 -11.03 17.48
CA VAL A 281 -10.88 -10.79 17.80
C VAL A 281 -11.17 -9.29 17.88
N ASP A 282 -10.21 -8.48 18.33
CA ASP A 282 -10.39 -7.04 18.38
C ASP A 282 -10.26 -6.40 16.99
N SER A 283 -9.37 -6.91 16.12
CA SER A 283 -9.38 -6.54 14.69
C SER A 283 -10.72 -6.86 14.04
N LEU A 284 -11.29 -8.03 14.32
CA LEU A 284 -12.61 -8.45 13.81
C LEU A 284 -13.72 -7.48 14.26
N ARG A 285 -13.76 -7.15 15.56
CA ARG A 285 -14.73 -6.20 16.13
C ARG A 285 -14.60 -4.81 15.51
N ILE A 286 -13.36 -4.33 15.29
CA ILE A 286 -13.11 -3.03 14.65
C ILE A 286 -13.61 -3.05 13.21
N ALA A 287 -13.29 -4.10 12.43
CA ALA A 287 -13.72 -4.24 11.05
C ALA A 287 -15.25 -4.23 10.93
N PHE A 288 -15.95 -5.03 11.74
CA PHE A 288 -17.42 -5.05 11.75
C PHE A 288 -18.03 -3.72 12.18
N ARG A 289 -17.46 -3.06 13.20
CA ARG A 289 -17.96 -1.74 13.62
C ARG A 289 -17.82 -0.70 12.51
N LYS A 290 -16.74 -0.74 11.72
CA LYS A 290 -16.56 0.16 10.57
C LYS A 290 -17.52 -0.17 9.43
N ALA A 291 -17.67 -1.46 9.09
CA ALA A 291 -18.55 -1.89 8.01
C ALA A 291 -20.04 -1.70 8.34
N GLY A 292 -20.43 -1.78 9.61
CA GLY A 292 -21.81 -1.61 10.06
C GLY A 292 -22.77 -2.57 9.37
N GLU A 293 -23.95 -2.08 8.99
CA GLU A 293 -24.97 -2.87 8.28
C GLU A 293 -24.53 -3.35 6.89
N ALA A 294 -23.57 -2.65 6.26
CA ALA A 294 -23.06 -3.03 4.95
C ALA A 294 -22.28 -4.36 4.98
N ALA A 295 -21.87 -4.84 6.16
CA ALA A 295 -21.23 -6.14 6.34
C ALA A 295 -22.13 -7.33 5.96
N LYS A 296 -23.45 -7.14 5.88
CA LYS A 296 -24.40 -8.21 5.51
C LYS A 296 -24.18 -8.65 4.06
N GLY A 297 -23.83 -9.92 3.89
CA GLY A 297 -23.50 -10.51 2.59
C GLY A 297 -22.20 -9.98 1.99
N ALA A 298 -21.29 -9.47 2.83
CA ALA A 298 -19.94 -9.09 2.43
C ALA A 298 -18.97 -10.25 2.65
N ALA A 299 -17.85 -10.26 1.92
CA ALA A 299 -16.74 -11.16 2.17
C ALA A 299 -15.84 -10.63 3.29
N LEU A 300 -15.25 -11.56 4.05
CA LEU A 300 -14.27 -11.25 5.09
C LEU A 300 -12.97 -12.00 4.79
N ALA A 301 -11.85 -11.27 4.81
CA ALA A 301 -10.51 -11.85 4.74
C ALA A 301 -9.75 -11.59 6.04
N SER A 302 -8.97 -12.59 6.46
CA SER A 302 -8.00 -12.47 7.54
C SER A 302 -6.60 -12.81 7.01
N ASP A 303 -5.60 -12.06 7.46
CA ASP A 303 -4.19 -12.30 7.12
C ASP A 303 -3.64 -13.63 7.63
N ALA A 304 -4.30 -14.27 8.59
CA ALA A 304 -3.89 -15.57 9.12
C ALA A 304 -5.10 -16.39 9.63
N PHE A 305 -4.86 -17.64 10.03
CA PHE A 305 -5.89 -18.57 10.52
C PHE A 305 -6.52 -18.13 11.85
N PHE A 306 -7.84 -18.24 12.01
CA PHE A 306 -8.49 -17.94 13.30
C PHE A 306 -8.08 -18.97 14.37
N PRO A 307 -7.46 -18.54 15.50
CA PRO A 307 -6.93 -19.47 16.51
C PRO A 307 -8.01 -20.12 17.38
N PHE A 308 -9.22 -19.54 17.40
CA PHE A 308 -10.37 -20.06 18.14
C PHE A 308 -11.61 -19.96 17.26
N VAL A 309 -12.60 -20.81 17.50
CA VAL A 309 -13.92 -20.67 16.88
C VAL A 309 -14.46 -19.29 17.23
N CYS A 310 -14.54 -18.40 16.23
CA CYS A 310 -15.11 -17.07 16.36
C CYS A 310 -16.64 -17.20 16.54
N ARG A 311 -17.09 -17.59 17.73
CA ARG A 311 -18.49 -17.37 18.12
C ARG A 311 -18.63 -15.88 18.44
N ASN A 312 -19.38 -15.14 17.62
CA ASN A 312 -19.92 -13.85 18.02
C ASN A 312 -20.81 -14.06 19.24
N LYS A 313 -20.24 -13.98 20.45
CA LYS A 313 -21.01 -13.80 21.67
C LYS A 313 -21.42 -12.33 21.78
N THR A 314 -22.22 -11.85 20.84
CA THR A 314 -23.09 -10.71 21.09
C THR A 314 -24.33 -11.28 21.73
N GLY A 315 -24.53 -11.02 23.03
CA GLY A 315 -25.66 -11.52 23.78
C GLY A 315 -26.99 -11.03 23.21
N ALA A 316 -27.63 -11.88 22.40
CA ALA A 316 -29.07 -12.03 22.24
C ALA A 316 -29.32 -13.15 21.22
N GLY A 317 -29.78 -14.30 21.69
CA GLY A 317 -30.52 -15.30 20.90
C GLY A 317 -29.74 -16.05 19.82
N ASP A 318 -29.64 -17.37 20.01
CA ASP A 318 -29.25 -18.33 18.99
C ASP A 318 -30.02 -18.13 17.67
N SER A 319 -29.30 -18.09 16.56
CA SER A 319 -29.68 -18.86 15.36
C SER A 319 -28.44 -19.08 14.50
N GLU A 320 -28.26 -20.34 14.11
CA GLU A 320 -27.24 -20.81 13.18
C GLU A 320 -27.31 -20.02 11.87
N SER A 321 -26.16 -19.51 11.42
CA SER A 321 -25.82 -19.45 10.00
C SER A 321 -24.33 -19.23 9.86
N ASN A 322 -23.69 -20.21 9.21
CA ASN A 322 -22.33 -20.14 8.68
C ASN A 322 -22.18 -19.00 7.66
#